data_AF-A0A6A5ADF6-F1
#
_entry.id   AF-A0A6A5ADF6-F1
#
_cell.length_a   1.000
_cell.length_b   1.000
_cell.length_c   1.000
_cell.angle_alpha   90.00
_cell.angle_beta   90.00
_cell.angle_gamma   90.00
#
_symmetry.space_group_name_H-M   'P 1'
#
loop_
_entity.id
_entity.type
_entity.pdbx_description
1 polymer ?
#
loop_
_entity_poly.entity_id
_entity_poly.type
_entity_poly.pdbx_seq_one_letter_code
_entity_poly.pdbx_strand_id
1 'polypeptide(L)'
;AKESPVNLGAVRDDIVALIEADNSLAPTFVRLAWHSSGTYSKADGGSGGSKGGTIRHNPEINYGANAGLVIAIEKLNAIKAKYPTLSHADLYIYAGVVAISEMGGP
;
A
#
# COMPACT_ATOMS: atom_id res chain seq x y z
N ALA A 1 -11.63 -16.06 -19.51
CA ALA A 1 -10.80 -16.94 -18.66
C ALA A 1 -10.75 -16.33 -17.27
N LYS A 2 -10.95 -17.09 -16.19
CA LYS A 2 -10.66 -16.56 -14.84
C LYS A 2 -9.15 -16.36 -14.77
N GLU A 3 -8.70 -15.14 -14.52
CA GLU A 3 -7.29 -14.84 -14.32
C GLU A 3 -6.72 -15.75 -13.22
N SER A 4 -5.50 -16.24 -13.40
CA SER A 4 -4.81 -16.98 -12.36
C SER A 4 -4.64 -16.09 -11.12
N PRO A 5 -4.89 -16.62 -9.91
CA PRO A 5 -4.78 -15.83 -8.69
C PRO A 5 -3.35 -15.28 -8.53
N VAL A 6 -3.24 -14.04 -8.04
CA VAL A 6 -1.96 -13.38 -7.74
C VAL A 6 -1.17 -14.26 -6.76
N ASN A 7 0.11 -14.52 -7.07
CA ASN A 7 1.01 -15.19 -6.14
C ASN A 7 1.45 -14.22 -5.04
N LEU A 8 0.74 -14.21 -3.90
CA LEU A 8 1.03 -13.32 -2.77
C LEU A 8 2.38 -13.60 -2.11
N GLY A 9 2.90 -14.83 -2.18
CA GLY A 9 4.25 -15.15 -1.68
C GLY A 9 5.32 -14.38 -2.45
N ALA A 10 5.25 -14.41 -3.79
CA ALA A 10 6.18 -13.65 -4.62
C ALA A 10 6.03 -12.12 -4.43
N VAL A 11 4.82 -11.63 -4.21
CA VAL A 11 4.57 -10.21 -3.87
C VAL A 11 5.21 -9.85 -2.53
N ARG A 12 5.07 -10.72 -1.51
CA ARG A 12 5.71 -10.53 -0.20
C ARG A 12 7.22 -10.43 -0.34
N ASP A 13 7.83 -11.37 -1.05
CA ASP A 13 9.28 -11.43 -1.21
C ASP A 13 9.82 -10.15 -1.88
N ASP A 14 9.11 -9.61 -2.88
CA ASP A 14 9.48 -8.34 -3.50
C ASP A 14 9.32 -7.14 -2.54
N ILE A 15 8.31 -7.13 -1.66
CA ILE A 15 8.13 -6.08 -0.65
C ILE A 15 9.24 -6.16 0.40
N VAL A 16 9.59 -7.36 0.86
CA VAL A 16 10.69 -7.59 1.81
C VAL A 16 12.01 -7.12 1.21
N ALA A 17 12.29 -7.44 -0.05
CA ALA A 17 13.49 -6.98 -0.74
C ALA A 17 13.59 -5.44 -0.79
N LEU A 18 12.48 -4.72 -0.93
CA LEU A 18 12.47 -3.25 -0.82
C LEU A 18 12.82 -2.78 0.60
N ILE A 19 12.26 -3.42 1.63
CA ILE A 19 12.51 -3.10 3.05
C ILE A 19 13.97 -3.39 3.44
N GLU A 20 14.53 -4.51 2.99
CA GLU A 20 15.94 -4.85 3.25
C GLU A 20 16.90 -3.87 2.58
N ALA A 21 16.55 -3.37 1.38
CA ALA A 21 17.33 -2.35 0.68
C ALA A 21 17.23 -0.97 1.34
N ASP A 22 16.11 -0.63 1.97
CA ASP A 22 15.88 0.61 2.70
C ASP A 22 14.89 0.40 3.84
N ASN A 23 15.42 0.26 5.07
CA ASN A 23 14.62 -0.05 6.24
C ASN A 23 13.62 1.05 6.63
N SER A 24 13.79 2.28 6.14
CA SER A 24 12.85 3.38 6.37
C SER A 24 11.52 3.17 5.65
N LEU A 25 11.49 2.28 4.65
CA LEU A 25 10.27 1.94 3.91
C LEU A 25 9.28 1.15 4.76
N ALA A 26 9.73 0.32 5.70
CA ALA A 26 8.82 -0.48 6.53
C ALA A 26 7.81 0.39 7.32
N PRO A 27 8.22 1.34 8.19
CA PRO A 27 7.27 2.21 8.85
C PRO A 27 6.49 3.11 7.87
N THR A 28 7.08 3.44 6.71
CA THR A 28 6.41 4.26 5.68
C THR A 28 5.29 3.48 4.98
N PHE A 29 5.44 2.19 4.72
CA PHE A 29 4.40 1.32 4.19
C PHE A 29 3.26 1.13 5.20
N VAL A 30 3.58 0.99 6.48
CA VAL A 30 2.56 0.99 7.55
C VAL A 30 1.79 2.30 7.56
N ARG A 31 2.49 3.44 7.48
CA ARG A 31 1.85 4.77 7.40
C ARG A 31 0.99 4.91 6.15
N LEU A 32 1.45 4.45 4.99
CA LEU A 32 0.66 4.48 3.75
C LEU A 32 -0.64 3.67 3.90
N ALA A 33 -0.57 2.45 4.44
CA ALA A 33 -1.73 1.60 4.67
C ALA A 33 -2.75 2.25 5.63
N TRP A 34 -2.26 2.87 6.71
CA TRP A 34 -3.07 3.63 7.64
C TRP A 34 -3.74 4.84 6.97
N HIS A 35 -2.98 5.70 6.30
CA HIS A 35 -3.50 6.92 5.66
C HIS A 35 -4.47 6.61 4.52
N SER A 36 -4.19 5.56 3.73
CA SER A 36 -5.10 5.05 2.71
C SER A 36 -6.47 4.67 3.31
N SER A 37 -6.48 4.14 4.54
CA SER A 37 -7.71 3.76 5.25
C SER A 37 -8.35 4.91 6.03
N GLY A 38 -7.56 5.92 6.42
CA GLY A 38 -7.95 6.97 7.37
C GLY A 38 -8.95 7.99 6.83
N THR A 39 -9.27 7.99 5.54
CA THR A 39 -10.28 8.88 4.94
C THR A 39 -11.72 8.35 5.07
N TYR A 40 -11.91 7.16 5.67
CA TYR A 40 -13.23 6.56 5.84
C TYR A 40 -14.17 7.44 6.68
N SER A 41 -15.39 7.65 6.19
CA SER A 41 -16.44 8.39 6.89
C SER A 41 -17.71 7.56 7.06
N LYS A 42 -18.02 7.16 8.30
CA LYS A 42 -19.31 6.53 8.63
C LYS A 42 -20.50 7.48 8.41
N ALA A 43 -20.30 8.78 8.67
CA ALA A 43 -21.34 9.79 8.54
C ALA A 43 -21.75 10.00 7.08
N ASP A 44 -20.82 9.82 6.14
CA ASP A 44 -21.04 9.93 4.70
C ASP A 44 -21.24 8.54 4.06
N GLY A 45 -22.01 7.67 4.73
CA GLY A 45 -22.41 6.37 4.20
C GLY A 45 -21.26 5.38 3.95
N GLY A 46 -20.10 5.60 4.56
CA GLY A 46 -18.91 4.77 4.37
C GLY A 46 -18.05 5.16 3.17
N SER A 47 -18.10 6.43 2.74
CA SER A 47 -17.20 6.99 1.74
C SER A 47 -15.73 7.02 2.22
N GLY A 48 -14.80 7.21 1.28
CA GLY A 48 -13.36 7.19 1.56
C GLY A 48 -12.83 5.79 1.90
N GLY A 49 -11.73 5.75 2.64
CA GLY A 49 -11.04 4.53 3.02
C GLY A 49 -10.19 3.94 1.89
N SER A 50 -9.59 2.78 2.15
CA SER A 50 -8.57 2.20 1.28
C SER A 50 -9.13 1.64 -0.03
N LYS A 51 -10.46 1.53 -0.15
CA LYS A 51 -11.13 0.99 -1.33
C LYS A 51 -10.76 1.81 -2.57
N GLY A 52 -10.21 1.13 -3.56
CA GLY A 52 -9.81 1.76 -4.83
C GLY A 52 -8.45 2.46 -4.80
N GLY A 53 -7.76 2.50 -3.66
CA GLY A 53 -6.38 3.03 -3.53
C GLY A 53 -6.28 4.51 -3.89
N THR A 54 -7.30 5.30 -3.55
CA THR A 54 -7.50 6.68 -4.02
C THR A 54 -6.38 7.63 -3.58
N ILE A 55 -5.67 7.32 -2.49
CA ILE A 55 -4.50 8.06 -2.00
C ILE A 55 -3.42 8.34 -3.05
N ARG A 56 -3.39 7.62 -4.18
CA ARG A 56 -2.46 7.87 -5.30
C ARG A 56 -2.86 9.02 -6.22
N HIS A 57 -4.07 9.55 -6.08
CA HIS A 57 -4.65 10.54 -6.98
C HIS A 57 -4.73 11.92 -6.34
N ASN A 58 -4.79 12.95 -7.18
CA ASN A 58 -5.14 14.30 -6.73
C ASN A 58 -6.63 14.39 -6.39
N PRO A 59 -7.03 15.19 -5.38
CA PRO A 59 -6.15 15.98 -4.51
C PRO A 59 -5.53 15.19 -3.33
N GLU A 60 -5.96 13.95 -3.11
CA GLU A 60 -5.69 13.18 -1.88
C GLU A 60 -4.21 13.01 -1.56
N ILE A 61 -3.36 12.66 -2.54
CA ILE A 61 -1.91 12.52 -2.33
C ILE A 61 -1.25 13.81 -1.84
N ASN A 62 -1.83 14.97 -2.19
CA ASN A 62 -1.26 16.29 -1.89
C ASN A 62 -1.79 16.90 -0.60
N TYR A 63 -2.67 16.23 0.14
CA TYR A 63 -3.02 16.68 1.48
C TYR A 63 -1.77 16.70 2.38
N GLY A 64 -1.60 17.75 3.18
CA GLY A 64 -0.40 17.91 4.01
C GLY A 64 -0.14 16.71 4.94
N ALA A 65 -1.19 16.04 5.42
CA ALA A 65 -1.08 14.81 6.21
C ALA A 65 -0.41 13.64 5.45
N ASN A 66 -0.49 13.63 4.12
CA ASN A 66 0.06 12.60 3.24
C ASN A 66 1.47 12.93 2.71
N ALA A 67 2.08 14.04 3.17
CA ALA A 67 3.42 14.43 2.78
C ALA A 67 4.43 13.27 2.97
N GLY A 68 5.22 13.01 1.92
CA GLY A 68 6.22 11.95 1.84
C GLY A 68 5.68 10.58 1.40
N LEU A 69 4.36 10.34 1.38
CA LEU A 69 3.80 9.03 1.00
C LEU A 69 3.95 8.71 -0.50
N VAL A 70 4.26 9.72 -1.32
CA VAL A 70 4.60 9.51 -2.74
C VAL A 70 5.79 8.55 -2.90
N ILE A 71 6.77 8.58 -1.99
CA ILE A 71 7.95 7.70 -2.01
C ILE A 71 7.50 6.24 -1.91
N ALA A 72 6.62 5.91 -0.97
CA ALA A 72 6.09 4.56 -0.81
C ALA A 72 5.27 4.12 -2.04
N ILE A 73 4.44 5.01 -2.58
CA ILE A 73 3.65 4.73 -3.79
C ILE A 73 4.56 4.42 -4.98
N GLU A 74 5.61 5.20 -5.20
CA GLU A 74 6.55 4.99 -6.30
C GLU A 74 7.30 3.66 -6.18
N LYS A 75 7.73 3.28 -4.97
CA LYS A 75 8.36 1.97 -4.72
C LYS A 75 7.38 0.82 -5.00
N LEU A 76 6.13 0.93 -4.54
CA LEU A 76 5.11 -0.09 -4.77
C LEU A 76 4.63 -0.13 -6.22
N ASN A 77 4.72 0.95 -6.99
CA ASN A 77 4.39 0.95 -8.42
C ASN A 77 5.27 -0.02 -9.24
N ALA A 78 6.54 -0.20 -8.84
CA ALA A 78 7.41 -1.19 -9.47
C ALA A 78 6.89 -2.63 -9.26
N ILE A 79 6.42 -2.93 -8.05
CA ILE A 79 5.78 -4.22 -7.72
C ILE A 79 4.45 -4.36 -8.46
N LYS A 80 3.63 -3.30 -8.48
CA LYS A 80 2.35 -3.26 -9.21
C LYS A 80 2.51 -3.58 -10.70
N ALA A 81 3.60 -3.12 -11.32
CA ALA A 81 3.91 -3.41 -12.72
C ALA A 81 4.23 -4.89 -12.96
N LYS A 82 4.89 -5.56 -12.00
CA LYS A 82 5.15 -7.01 -12.02
C LYS A 82 3.89 -7.84 -11.81
N TYR A 83 2.92 -7.32 -11.04
CA TYR A 83 1.66 -7.99 -10.72
C TYR A 83 0.44 -7.16 -11.20
N PRO A 84 0.14 -7.13 -12.52
CA PRO A 84 -0.87 -6.26 -13.09
C PRO A 84 -2.29 -6.54 -12.56
N THR A 85 -2.59 -7.77 -12.15
CA THR A 85 -3.89 -8.20 -11.63
C THR A 85 -4.08 -7.89 -10.13
N LEU A 86 -3.01 -7.60 -9.38
CA LEU A 86 -3.11 -7.13 -8.00
C LEU A 86 -3.57 -5.68 -7.99
N SER A 87 -4.62 -5.35 -7.23
CA SER A 87 -5.11 -3.98 -7.14
C SER A 87 -4.12 -3.09 -6.36
N HIS A 88 -4.11 -1.78 -6.65
CA HIS A 88 -3.29 -0.84 -5.87
C HIS A 88 -3.74 -0.81 -4.40
N ALA A 89 -5.05 -0.90 -4.16
CA ALA A 89 -5.60 -0.93 -2.81
C ALA A 89 -5.05 -2.11 -2.01
N ASP A 90 -5.14 -3.32 -2.57
CA ASP A 90 -4.64 -4.53 -1.91
C ASP A 90 -3.12 -4.48 -1.74
N LEU A 91 -2.37 -3.98 -2.73
CA LEU A 91 -0.93 -3.83 -2.62
C LEU A 91 -0.52 -2.89 -1.48
N TYR A 92 -1.17 -1.73 -1.34
CA TYR A 92 -0.81 -0.77 -0.29
C TYR A 92 -1.11 -1.32 1.11
N ILE A 93 -2.24 -1.99 1.28
CA ILE A 93 -2.60 -2.60 2.57
C ILE A 93 -1.69 -3.80 2.86
N TYR A 94 -1.44 -4.66 1.87
CA TYR A 94 -0.57 -5.81 2.04
C TYR A 94 0.87 -5.41 2.35
N ALA A 95 1.40 -4.34 1.74
CA ALA A 95 2.70 -3.79 2.09
C ALA A 95 2.79 -3.36 3.56
N GLY A 96 1.72 -2.79 4.12
CA GLY A 96 1.65 -2.49 5.56
C GLY A 96 1.69 -3.75 6.43
N VAL A 97 0.97 -4.81 6.04
CA VAL A 97 0.98 -6.10 6.76
C VAL A 97 2.35 -6.76 6.70
N VAL A 98 2.96 -6.84 5.51
CA VAL A 98 4.30 -7.41 5.32
C VAL A 98 5.32 -6.60 6.12
N ALA A 99 5.25 -5.27 6.11
CA ALA A 99 6.14 -4.42 6.88
C ALA A 99 6.03 -4.66 8.40
N ILE A 100 4.82 -4.83 8.94
CA ILE A 100 4.62 -5.15 10.37
C ILE A 100 5.29 -6.48 10.70
N SER A 101 5.02 -7.52 9.91
CA SER A 101 5.61 -8.85 10.09
C SER A 101 7.14 -8.83 9.99
N GLU A 102 7.68 -8.11 9.00
CA GLU A 102 9.13 -7.99 8.77
C GLU A 102 9.84 -7.25 9.91
N MET A 103 9.16 -6.32 10.57
CA MET A 103 9.67 -5.63 11.76
C MET A 103 9.48 -6.44 13.06
N GLY A 104 9.05 -7.71 12.99
CA GLY A 104 8.83 -8.58 14.15
C GLY A 104 7.49 -8.38 14.87
N GLY A 105 6.55 -7.68 14.21
CA GLY A 105 5.16 -7.57 14.65
C GLY A 105 4.34 -8.84 14.37
N PRO A 106 3.02 -8.79 14.68
CA PRO A 106 2.11 -9.91 14.43
C PRO A 106 1.99 -10.27 12.94
#